data_AF-A0A6A6FVS3-F1
#
_entry.id   AF-A0A6A6FVS3-F1
#
_cell.length_a   1.000
_cell.length_b   1.000
_cell.length_c   1.000
_cell.angle_alpha   90.00
_cell.angle_beta   90.00
_cell.angle_gamma   90.00
#
_symmetry.space_group_name_H-M   'P 1'
#
loop_
_entity.id
_entity.type
_entity.pdbx_description
1 polymer ?
#
loop_
_entity_poly.entity_id
_entity_poly.type
_entity_poly.pdbx_seq_one_letter_code
_entity_poly.pdbx_strand_id
1 'polypeptide(L)'
;MAPLSSRKKDILYLTFFLIHIPIVFIVDIYPLYPAHIIPSFMTELRTWYIATYRDQFFVTPPAWFTLYAWMELFYHVPLSIWAVGALLRDDPMVPLHLLVYATQTAITTATCVADFLSWKDHSAAEKVELGKLYVPYLALSVFMGLDMFGRLRSKLGGRIVEGRLKKRN
;
A
#
# COMPACT_ATOMS: atom_id res chain seq x y z
N MET A 1 2.00 -11.03 24.77
CA MET A 1 1.54 -10.76 23.39
C MET A 1 0.23 -11.50 23.19
N ALA A 2 -0.76 -10.84 22.60
CA ALA A 2 -2.01 -11.53 22.25
C ALA A 2 -1.77 -12.43 21.03
N PRO A 3 -2.33 -13.64 20.98
CA PRO A 3 -2.15 -14.54 19.83
C PRO A 3 -2.69 -13.87 18.56
N LEU A 4 -2.05 -14.12 17.41
CA LEU A 4 -2.43 -13.50 16.13
C LEU A 4 -3.91 -13.74 15.79
N SER A 5 -4.46 -14.90 16.15
CA SER A 5 -5.88 -15.24 15.98
C SER A 5 -6.86 -14.27 16.65
N SER A 6 -6.42 -13.56 17.69
CA SER A 6 -7.20 -12.51 18.38
C SER A 6 -7.02 -11.11 17.77
N ARG A 7 -5.98 -10.90 16.95
CA ARG A 7 -5.61 -9.62 16.33
C ARG A 7 -6.15 -9.52 14.90
N LYS A 8 -7.48 -9.47 14.75
CA LYS A 8 -8.17 -9.51 13.44
C LYS A 8 -7.66 -8.47 12.42
N LYS A 9 -7.36 -7.24 12.86
CA LYS A 9 -6.80 -6.19 11.99
C LYS A 9 -5.38 -6.53 11.52
N ASP A 10 -4.57 -7.12 12.39
CA ASP A 10 -3.19 -7.50 12.06
C ASP A 10 -3.17 -8.68 11.09
N ILE A 11 -4.15 -9.60 11.18
CA ILE A 11 -4.37 -10.64 10.17
C ILE A 11 -4.71 -10.01 8.81
N LEU A 12 -5.62 -9.03 8.77
CA LEU A 12 -5.95 -8.31 7.53
C LEU A 12 -4.70 -7.69 6.89
N TYR A 13 -3.88 -6.98 7.68
CA TYR A 13 -2.66 -6.35 7.19
C TYR A 13 -1.61 -7.39 6.76
N LEU A 14 -1.48 -8.48 7.51
CA LEU A 14 -0.56 -9.58 7.18
C LEU A 14 -0.94 -10.21 5.83
N THR A 15 -2.21 -10.56 5.65
CA THR A 15 -2.72 -11.09 4.39
C THR A 15 -2.51 -10.12 3.24
N PHE A 16 -2.77 -8.83 3.46
CA PHE A 16 -2.49 -7.79 2.48
C PHE A 16 -1.01 -7.78 2.07
N PHE A 17 -0.07 -7.71 3.01
CA PHE A 17 1.36 -7.67 2.67
C PHE A 17 1.85 -8.94 1.99
N LEU A 18 1.36 -10.12 2.37
CA LEU A 18 1.69 -11.39 1.71
C LEU A 18 1.25 -11.42 0.24
N ILE A 19 0.09 -10.82 -0.07
CA ILE A 19 -0.42 -10.71 -1.44
C ILE A 19 0.26 -9.55 -2.19
N HIS A 20 0.52 -8.44 -1.51
CA HIS A 20 1.04 -7.23 -2.14
C HIS A 20 2.48 -7.39 -2.61
N ILE A 21 3.34 -8.07 -1.84
CA ILE A 21 4.74 -8.31 -2.23
C ILE A 21 4.87 -8.88 -3.66
N PRO A 22 4.26 -10.04 -4.00
CA PRO A 22 4.37 -10.57 -5.35
C PRO A 22 3.71 -9.66 -6.40
N ILE A 23 2.63 -8.95 -6.07
CA ILE A 23 1.98 -8.00 -6.99
C ILE A 23 2.95 -6.89 -7.37
N VAL A 24 3.66 -6.28 -6.42
CA VAL A 24 4.63 -5.21 -6.70
C VAL A 24 5.70 -5.69 -7.68
N PHE A 25 6.23 -6.90 -7.47
CA PHE A 25 7.26 -7.46 -8.34
C PHE A 25 6.76 -7.85 -9.74
N ILE A 26 5.51 -8.28 -9.87
CA ILE A 26 4.95 -8.78 -11.13
C ILE A 26 4.33 -7.64 -11.97
N VAL A 27 3.67 -6.69 -11.31
CA VAL A 27 2.82 -5.69 -11.95
C VAL A 27 3.46 -4.31 -11.85
N ASP A 28 3.72 -3.84 -10.64
CA ASP A 28 3.95 -2.40 -10.42
C ASP A 28 5.33 -1.96 -10.89
N ILE A 29 6.37 -2.73 -10.55
CA ILE A 29 7.76 -2.43 -10.96
C ILE A 29 8.11 -3.00 -12.34
N TYR A 30 7.16 -3.58 -13.07
CA TYR A 30 7.34 -4.03 -14.45
C TYR A 30 8.19 -3.08 -15.31
N PRO A 31 7.91 -1.75 -15.37
CA PRO A 31 8.67 -0.84 -16.23
C PRO A 31 10.13 -0.61 -15.78
N LEU A 32 10.50 -1.04 -14.57
CA LEU A 32 11.83 -0.88 -14.02
C LEU A 32 12.76 -2.07 -14.35
N TYR A 33 12.22 -3.19 -14.81
CA TYR A 33 13.04 -4.34 -15.19
C TYR A 33 13.79 -4.08 -16.51
N PRO A 34 15.08 -4.46 -16.59
CA PRO A 34 15.75 -4.64 -17.87
C PRO A 34 15.00 -5.64 -18.75
N ALA A 35 14.85 -5.33 -20.04
CA ALA A 35 14.05 -6.15 -20.97
C ALA A 35 14.46 -7.64 -21.03
N HIS A 36 15.73 -7.95 -20.79
CA HIS A 36 16.26 -9.32 -20.87
C HIS A 36 15.93 -10.20 -19.65
N ILE A 37 15.40 -9.64 -18.56
CA ILE A 37 15.01 -10.41 -17.36
C ILE A 37 13.50 -10.49 -17.17
N ILE A 38 12.70 -9.87 -18.05
CA ILE A 38 11.24 -9.91 -17.98
C ILE A 38 10.75 -11.26 -18.51
N PRO A 39 10.13 -12.11 -17.68
CA PRO A 39 9.47 -13.34 -18.13
C PRO A 39 8.28 -13.02 -19.03
N SER A 40 8.01 -13.88 -20.02
CA SER A 40 6.93 -13.67 -20.99
C SER A 40 5.55 -13.50 -20.35
N PHE A 41 5.24 -14.28 -19.30
CA PHE A 41 3.95 -14.22 -18.62
C PHE A 41 3.65 -12.83 -18.02
N MET A 42 4.68 -12.08 -17.59
CA MET A 42 4.50 -10.73 -17.06
C MET A 42 4.08 -9.76 -18.17
N THR A 43 4.68 -9.90 -19.36
CA THR A 43 4.29 -9.12 -20.53
C THR A 43 2.89 -9.49 -20.99
N GLU A 44 2.56 -10.79 -21.04
CA GLU A 44 1.21 -11.26 -21.40
C GLU A 44 0.15 -10.72 -20.43
N LEU A 45 0.42 -10.80 -19.12
CA LEU A 45 -0.46 -10.25 -18.08
C LEU A 45 -0.65 -8.74 -18.27
N ARG A 46 0.43 -7.99 -18.52
CA ARG A 46 0.38 -6.54 -18.75
C ARG A 46 -0.43 -6.21 -20.01
N THR A 47 -0.22 -6.93 -21.10
CA THR A 47 -0.97 -6.75 -22.35
C THR A 47 -2.45 -7.04 -22.16
N TRP A 48 -2.79 -8.13 -21.47
CA TRP A 48 -4.18 -8.46 -21.11
C TRP A 48 -4.80 -7.36 -20.24
N TYR A 49 -4.06 -6.86 -19.26
CA TYR A 49 -4.53 -5.79 -18.36
C TYR A 49 -4.84 -4.50 -19.15
N ILE A 50 -3.92 -4.07 -20.02
CA ILE A 50 -4.11 -2.89 -20.88
C ILE A 50 -5.33 -3.07 -21.78
N ALA A 51 -5.49 -4.24 -22.39
CA ALA A 51 -6.63 -4.54 -23.27
C ALA A 51 -7.97 -4.55 -22.51
N THR A 52 -7.97 -5.00 -21.26
CA THR A 52 -9.19 -5.13 -20.43
C THR A 52 -9.61 -3.80 -19.81
N TYR A 53 -8.66 -3.03 -19.26
CA TYR A 53 -8.96 -1.85 -18.44
C TYR A 53 -8.65 -0.52 -19.12
N ARG A 54 -7.91 -0.52 -20.24
CA ARG A 54 -7.44 0.68 -20.95
C ARG A 54 -6.76 1.71 -20.03
N ASP A 55 -6.11 1.20 -18.99
CA ASP A 55 -5.44 2.00 -17.97
C ASP A 55 -4.24 2.75 -18.59
N GLN A 56 -4.33 4.08 -18.68
CA GLN A 56 -3.31 4.90 -19.32
C GLN A 56 -1.99 4.89 -18.57
N PHE A 57 -1.98 4.59 -17.27
CA PHE A 57 -0.74 4.47 -16.51
C PHE A 57 0.15 3.35 -17.03
N PHE A 58 -0.44 2.34 -17.68
CA PHE A 58 0.30 1.20 -18.23
C PHE A 58 0.65 1.37 -19.72
N VAL A 59 0.05 2.35 -20.39
CA VAL A 59 0.25 2.67 -21.81
C VAL A 59 1.21 3.84 -22.00
N THR A 60 0.89 4.99 -21.41
CA THR A 60 1.65 6.24 -21.52
C THR A 60 1.81 6.85 -20.12
N PRO A 61 2.63 6.24 -19.24
CA PRO A 61 2.74 6.65 -17.85
C PRO A 61 3.25 8.09 -17.74
N PRO A 62 2.61 8.94 -16.92
CA PRO A 62 3.19 10.22 -16.53
C PRO A 62 4.43 9.99 -15.65
N ALA A 63 5.35 10.97 -15.62
CA ALA A 63 6.62 10.84 -14.90
C ALA A 63 6.45 10.52 -13.40
N TRP A 64 5.40 11.06 -12.76
CA TRP A 64 5.10 10.79 -11.35
C TRP A 64 4.71 9.32 -11.10
N PHE A 65 4.13 8.62 -12.07
CA PHE A 65 3.77 7.21 -11.93
C PHE A 65 5.02 6.33 -11.90
N THR A 66 6.04 6.67 -12.69
CA THR A 66 7.35 6.02 -12.63
C THR A 66 8.05 6.28 -11.30
N LEU A 67 7.94 7.50 -10.75
CA LEU A 67 8.44 7.81 -9.41
C LEU A 67 7.76 6.93 -8.35
N TYR A 68 6.44 6.70 -8.46
CA TYR A 68 5.73 5.82 -7.52
C TYR A 68 6.19 4.36 -7.61
N ALA A 69 6.45 3.83 -8.81
CA ALA A 69 7.05 2.50 -8.95
C ALA A 69 8.43 2.39 -8.26
N TRP A 70 9.26 3.44 -8.33
CA TRP A 70 10.52 3.49 -7.58
C TRP A 70 10.31 3.54 -6.07
N MET A 71 9.32 4.29 -5.60
CA MET A 71 8.94 4.30 -4.19
C MET A 71 8.46 2.93 -3.72
N GLU A 72 7.72 2.21 -4.57
CA GLU A 72 7.28 0.85 -4.25
C GLU A 72 8.47 -0.11 -4.13
N LEU A 73 9.41 -0.05 -5.08
CA LEU A 73 10.61 -0.88 -5.05
C LEU A 73 11.50 -0.61 -3.83
N PHE A 74 11.80 0.66 -3.54
CA PHE A 74 12.79 1.00 -2.52
C PHE A 74 12.21 1.17 -1.12
N TYR A 75 10.92 1.48 -0.99
CA TYR A 75 10.29 1.67 0.31
C TYR A 75 9.21 0.62 0.59
N HIS A 76 8.24 0.41 -0.30
CA HIS A 76 7.14 -0.53 -0.01
C HIS A 76 7.63 -1.97 0.10
N VAL A 77 8.49 -2.44 -0.80
CA VAL A 77 8.97 -3.84 -0.79
C VAL A 77 9.74 -4.17 0.49
N PRO A 78 10.83 -3.44 0.87
CA PRO A 78 11.55 -3.75 2.10
C PRO A 78 10.66 -3.65 3.33
N LEU A 79 9.77 -2.65 3.38
CA LEU A 79 8.87 -2.49 4.50
C LEU A 79 7.82 -3.60 4.57
N SER A 80 7.26 -4.04 3.45
CA SER A 80 6.27 -5.11 3.40
C SER A 80 6.86 -6.43 3.89
N ILE A 81 8.09 -6.75 3.47
CA ILE A 81 8.82 -7.94 3.95
C ILE A 81 9.04 -7.84 5.47
N TRP A 82 9.49 -6.69 5.97
CA TRP A 82 9.63 -6.46 7.40
C TRP A 82 8.28 -6.56 8.14
N ALA A 83 7.21 -6.00 7.59
CA ALA A 83 5.88 -5.94 8.18
C ALA A 83 5.29 -7.34 8.39
N VAL A 84 5.51 -8.27 7.46
CA VAL A 84 5.12 -9.68 7.62
C VAL A 84 5.70 -10.26 8.92
N GLY A 85 7.02 -10.16 9.11
CA GLY A 85 7.67 -10.65 10.34
C GLY A 85 7.26 -9.87 11.59
N ALA A 86 7.13 -8.54 11.46
CA ALA A 86 6.77 -7.64 12.56
C ALA A 86 5.34 -7.88 13.08
N LEU A 87 4.38 -8.12 12.20
CA LEU A 87 3.00 -8.45 12.56
C LEU A 87 2.90 -9.80 13.26
N LEU A 88 3.62 -10.82 12.76
CA LEU A 88 3.66 -12.16 13.37
C LEU A 88 4.16 -12.10 14.82
N ARG A 89 5.21 -11.31 15.09
CA ARG A 89 5.81 -11.17 16.43
C ARG A 89 5.25 -10.03 17.30
N ASP A 90 4.18 -9.36 16.85
CA ASP A 90 3.55 -8.25 17.58
C ASP A 90 4.54 -7.11 17.92
N ASP A 91 5.35 -6.72 16.93
CA ASP A 91 6.44 -5.76 17.12
C ASP A 91 5.92 -4.36 17.49
N PRO A 92 6.48 -3.72 18.55
CA PRO A 92 5.99 -2.44 19.03
C PRO A 92 6.13 -1.28 18.03
N MET A 93 6.99 -1.42 17.01
CA MET A 93 7.22 -0.42 15.96
C MET A 93 6.24 -0.53 14.78
N VAL A 94 5.41 -1.58 14.72
CA VAL A 94 4.37 -1.74 13.66
C VAL A 94 3.54 -0.47 13.48
N PRO A 95 3.00 0.18 14.55
CA PRO A 95 2.21 1.39 14.37
C PRO A 95 2.96 2.56 13.73
N LEU A 96 4.26 2.69 13.96
CA LEU A 96 5.03 3.77 13.36
C LEU A 96 5.23 3.53 11.86
N HIS A 97 5.74 2.36 11.50
CA HIS A 97 6.08 2.06 10.12
C HIS A 97 4.86 1.91 9.22
N LEU A 98 3.81 1.22 9.68
CA LEU A 98 2.58 1.06 8.90
C LEU A 98 1.82 2.39 8.75
N LEU A 99 1.98 3.35 9.68
CA LEU A 99 1.40 4.68 9.49
C LEU A 99 2.05 5.39 8.29
N VAL A 100 3.39 5.41 8.22
CA VAL A 100 4.11 6.05 7.11
C VAL A 100 3.76 5.38 5.78
N TYR A 101 3.76 4.05 5.76
CA TYR A 101 3.33 3.25 4.60
C TYR A 101 1.92 3.59 4.14
N ALA A 102 0.98 3.56 5.08
CA ALA A 102 -0.43 3.80 4.81
C ALA A 102 -0.66 5.22 4.28
N THR A 103 0.01 6.22 4.87
CA THR A 103 -0.08 7.61 4.40
C THR A 103 0.48 7.76 3.00
N GLN A 104 1.66 7.21 2.72
CA GLN A 104 2.25 7.27 1.39
C GLN A 104 1.35 6.58 0.36
N THR A 105 0.93 5.35 0.63
CA THR A 105 0.03 4.57 -0.25
C THR A 105 -1.28 5.31 -0.49
N ALA A 106 -1.88 5.89 0.55
CA ALA A 106 -3.13 6.63 0.39
C ALA A 106 -2.96 7.84 -0.54
N ILE A 107 -1.85 8.57 -0.42
CA ILE A 107 -1.57 9.73 -1.27
C ILE A 107 -1.33 9.28 -2.72
N THR A 108 -0.44 8.31 -2.96
CA THR A 108 -0.12 7.86 -4.32
C THR A 108 -1.33 7.26 -5.02
N THR A 109 -2.11 6.42 -4.33
CA THR A 109 -3.34 5.84 -4.88
C THR A 109 -4.43 6.89 -5.08
N ALA A 110 -4.58 7.87 -4.17
CA ALA A 110 -5.53 8.97 -4.37
C ALA A 110 -5.15 9.84 -5.57
N THR A 111 -3.86 10.06 -5.82
CA THR A 111 -3.38 10.74 -7.04
C THR A 111 -3.79 9.96 -8.29
N CYS A 112 -3.61 8.63 -8.32
CA CYS A 112 -4.07 7.80 -9.44
C CYS A 112 -5.59 7.89 -9.63
N VAL A 113 -6.36 7.84 -8.54
CA VAL A 113 -7.83 7.95 -8.59
C VAL A 113 -8.27 9.30 -9.14
N ALA A 114 -7.69 10.39 -8.65
CA ALA A 114 -8.00 11.73 -9.12
C ALA A 114 -7.67 11.88 -10.62
N ASP A 115 -6.53 11.33 -11.06
CA ASP A 115 -6.09 11.44 -12.44
C ASP A 115 -6.99 10.64 -13.40
N PHE A 116 -7.27 9.35 -13.13
CA PHE A 116 -8.11 8.57 -14.04
C PHE A 116 -9.56 9.05 -14.10
N LEU A 117 -10.07 9.63 -13.00
CA LEU A 117 -11.39 10.27 -13.01
C LEU A 117 -11.43 11.50 -13.91
N SER A 118 -10.29 12.16 -14.13
CA SER A 118 -10.17 13.33 -15.00
C SER A 118 -10.06 13.00 -16.50
N TRP A 119 -9.74 11.75 -16.86
CA TRP A 119 -9.59 11.34 -18.27
C TRP A 119 -10.88 11.53 -19.05
N LYS A 120 -10.79 12.17 -20.21
CA LYS A 120 -11.96 12.52 -21.05
C LYS A 120 -12.37 11.38 -22.00
N ASP A 121 -11.43 10.53 -22.38
CA ASP A 121 -11.62 9.47 -23.38
C ASP A 121 -12.10 8.13 -22.77
N HIS A 122 -12.45 8.13 -21.48
CA HIS A 122 -12.97 6.97 -20.75
C HIS A 122 -14.42 7.19 -20.33
N SER A 123 -15.26 6.21 -20.65
CA SER A 123 -16.64 6.14 -20.21
C SER A 123 -16.74 6.01 -18.68
N ALA A 124 -17.91 6.34 -18.13
CA ALA A 124 -18.18 6.14 -16.70
C ALA A 124 -18.03 4.67 -16.28
N ALA A 125 -18.40 3.72 -17.15
CA ALA A 125 -18.26 2.29 -16.88
C ALA A 125 -16.78 1.87 -16.78
N GLU A 126 -15.93 2.31 -17.70
CA GLU A 126 -14.48 2.04 -17.65
C GLU A 126 -13.85 2.62 -16.38
N LYS A 127 -14.24 3.84 -15.97
CA LYS A 127 -13.79 4.44 -14.71
C LYS A 127 -14.24 3.66 -13.48
N VAL A 128 -15.42 3.05 -13.51
CA VAL A 128 -15.89 2.15 -12.43
C VAL A 128 -15.07 0.88 -12.39
N GLU A 129 -14.76 0.26 -13.53
CA GLU A 129 -13.89 -0.92 -13.59
C GLU A 129 -12.49 -0.63 -13.05
N LEU A 130 -11.89 0.50 -13.41
CA LEU A 130 -10.64 0.96 -12.80
C LEU A 130 -10.81 1.21 -11.30
N GLY A 131 -11.92 1.83 -10.89
CA GLY A 131 -12.24 2.08 -9.50
C GLY A 131 -12.24 0.82 -8.64
N LYS A 132 -12.71 -0.32 -9.17
CA LYS A 132 -12.67 -1.62 -8.46
C LYS A 132 -11.25 -2.09 -8.15
N LEU A 133 -10.24 -1.63 -8.90
CA LEU A 133 -8.84 -1.95 -8.67
C LEU A 133 -8.22 -0.98 -7.66
N TYR A 134 -8.37 0.33 -7.84
CA TYR A 134 -7.67 1.33 -7.03
C TYR A 134 -8.36 1.66 -5.70
N VAL A 135 -9.70 1.74 -5.68
CA VAL A 135 -10.46 2.21 -4.49
C VAL A 135 -10.31 1.27 -3.29
N PRO A 136 -10.30 -0.07 -3.44
CA PRO A 136 -10.05 -0.96 -2.30
C PRO A 136 -8.67 -0.75 -1.66
N TYR A 137 -7.62 -0.52 -2.46
CA TYR A 137 -6.27 -0.21 -1.95
C TYR A 137 -6.28 1.11 -1.18
N LEU A 138 -6.91 2.15 -1.73
CA LEU A 138 -7.05 3.44 -1.06
C LEU A 138 -7.80 3.29 0.27
N ALA A 139 -8.95 2.60 0.26
CA ALA A 139 -9.75 2.38 1.47
C ALA A 139 -8.96 1.63 2.54
N LEU A 140 -8.24 0.57 2.16
CA LEU A 140 -7.39 -0.19 3.08
C LEU A 140 -6.26 0.66 3.66
N SER A 141 -5.59 1.47 2.83
CA SER A 141 -4.51 2.36 3.30
C SER A 141 -5.04 3.41 4.29
N VAL A 142 -6.19 4.03 4.03
CA VAL A 142 -6.80 5.00 4.94
C VAL A 142 -7.18 4.33 6.27
N PHE A 143 -7.82 3.16 6.20
CA PHE A 143 -8.17 2.39 7.39
C PHE A 143 -6.93 2.00 8.22
N MET A 144 -5.89 1.47 7.57
CA MET A 144 -4.62 1.12 8.22
C MET A 144 -3.99 2.35 8.87
N GLY A 145 -3.93 3.49 8.18
CA GLY A 145 -3.39 4.74 8.71
C GLY A 145 -4.12 5.21 9.97
N LEU A 146 -5.46 5.22 9.96
CA LEU A 146 -6.27 5.61 11.12
C LEU A 146 -6.06 4.65 12.30
N ASP A 147 -5.99 3.35 12.05
CA ASP A 147 -5.73 2.34 13.08
C ASP A 147 -4.34 2.53 13.70
N MET A 148 -3.31 2.70 12.88
CA MET A 148 -1.93 2.91 13.35
C MET A 148 -1.78 4.22 14.12
N PHE A 149 -2.40 5.29 13.65
CA PHE A 149 -2.46 6.57 14.37
C PHE A 149 -3.11 6.42 15.74
N GLY A 150 -4.24 5.70 15.83
CA GLY A 150 -4.93 5.42 17.09
C GLY A 150 -4.04 4.65 18.07
N ARG A 151 -3.34 3.60 17.60
CA ARG A 151 -2.39 2.81 18.41
C ARG A 151 -1.23 3.66 18.93
N LEU A 152 -0.64 4.51 18.09
CA LEU A 152 0.45 5.42 18.48
C LEU A 152 -0.03 6.43 19.52
N ARG A 153 -1.18 7.07 19.28
CA ARG A 153 -1.77 8.06 20.18
C ARG A 153 -2.02 7.46 21.56
N SER A 154 -2.55 6.23 21.64
CA SER A 154 -2.78 5.53 22.91
C SER A 154 -1.47 5.30 23.68
N LYS A 155 -0.41 4.83 22.99
CA LYS A 155 0.91 4.62 23.61
C LYS A 155 1.55 5.92 24.11
N LEU A 156 1.48 6.99 23.31
CA LEU A 156 2.03 8.29 23.69
C LEU A 156 1.26 8.92 24.85
N GLY A 157 -0.08 8.83 24.83
CA GLY A 157 -0.93 9.33 25.91
C GLY A 157 -0.63 8.66 27.25
N GLY A 158 -0.47 7.32 27.27
CA GLY A 158 -0.09 6.58 28.47
C GLY A 158 1.24 7.03 29.06
N ARG A 159 2.26 7.22 28.22
CA ARG A 159 3.60 7.69 28.63
C ARG A 159 3.58 9.10 29.22
N ILE A 160 2.78 10.01 28.67
CA ILE A 160 2.65 11.38 29.20
C ILE A 160 2.06 11.37 30.61
N VAL A 161 1.03 10.54 30.85
CA VAL A 161 0.40 10.42 32.17
C VAL A 161 1.37 9.84 33.20
N GLU A 162 2.07 8.76 32.85
CA GLU A 162 3.08 8.13 33.71
C GLU A 162 4.22 9.09 34.06
N GLY A 163 4.73 9.84 33.08
CA GLY A 163 5.77 10.85 33.30
C GLY A 163 5.34 12.01 34.21
N ARG A 164 4.06 12.40 34.18
CA ARG A 164 3.51 13.42 35.11
C ARG A 164 3.38 12.89 36.53
N LEU A 165 2.98 11.63 36.71
CA LEU A 165 2.90 11.01 38.04
C LEU A 165 4.27 10.90 38.69
N LYS A 166 5.29 10.49 37.92
CA LYS A 166 6.68 10.35 38.42
C LYS A 166 7.34 11.68 38.80
N LYS A 167 6.87 12.82 38.27
CA LYS A 167 7.34 14.17 38.67
C LYS A 167 6.63 14.73 39.90
N ARG A 168 5.50 14.14 40.33
CA ARG A 168 4.73 14.60 41.51
C ARG A 168 5.08 13.86 42.80
N ASN A 169 5.85 12.77 42.69
CA ASN A 169 6.44 12.01 43.80
C ASN A 169 7.93 12.31 43.89
#